data_AF-A0A382ERH5-F1
#
_entry.id   AF-A0A382ERH5-F1
#
_cell.length_a   1.000
_cell.length_b   1.000
_cell.length_c   1.000
_cell.angle_alpha   90.00
_cell.angle_beta   90.00
_cell.angle_gamma   90.00
#
_symmetry.space_group_name_H-M   'P 1'
#
loop_
_entity.id
_entity.type
_entity.pdbx_description
1 polymer ?
#
loop_
_entity_poly.entity_id
_entity_poly.type
_entity_poly.pdbx_seq_one_letter_code
_entity_poly.pdbx_strand_id
1 'polypeptide(L)'
;MNIKPISYKNMESKTKDIYETVVIISKRASQILHDRLVERMVWENTEEEFGVLDEIPEKDSLVHLEKPSSVAVEEFLNGDLSWSKPEDEEDV
;
A
#
# COMPACT_ATOMS: atom_id res chain seq x y z
N MET A 1 -1.46 14.94 1.40
CA MET A 1 -1.44 13.83 2.39
C MET A 1 -2.39 14.27 3.47
N ASN A 2 -3.48 13.55 3.71
CA ASN A 2 -4.41 13.88 4.78
C ASN A 2 -4.06 13.07 6.04
N ILE A 3 -2.78 13.06 6.42
CA ILE A 3 -2.31 12.38 7.63
C ILE A 3 -2.48 13.37 8.77
N LYS A 4 -3.30 13.00 9.76
CA LYS A 4 -3.42 13.77 11.01
C LYS A 4 -2.08 13.71 11.77
N PRO A 5 -1.77 14.70 12.62
CA PRO A 5 -0.60 14.60 13.50
C PRO A 5 -0.68 13.31 14.33
N ILE A 6 0.31 12.45 14.18
CA ILE A 6 0.40 11.19 14.92
C ILE A 6 1.34 11.40 16.11
N SER A 7 0.93 10.91 17.29
CA SER A 7 1.80 10.91 18.46
C SER A 7 2.91 9.88 18.27
N TYR A 8 4.17 10.29 18.49
CA TYR A 8 5.33 9.40 18.46
C TYR A 8 5.15 8.16 19.37
N LYS A 9 4.46 8.30 20.50
CA LYS A 9 4.18 7.20 21.44
C LYS A 9 3.43 6.03 20.81
N ASN A 10 2.62 6.29 19.78
CA ASN A 10 1.87 5.26 19.07
C ASN A 10 2.78 4.40 18.18
N MET A 11 3.94 4.91 17.77
CA MET A 11 4.92 4.17 16.97
C MET A 11 5.87 3.39 17.90
N GLU A 12 6.31 4.02 18.97
CA GLU A 12 7.17 3.41 20.00
C GLU A 12 6.52 2.18 20.66
N SER A 13 5.19 2.15 20.78
CA SER A 13 4.49 0.97 21.32
C SER A 13 4.54 -0.26 20.42
N LYS A 14 4.83 -0.09 19.11
CA LYS A 14 4.83 -1.17 18.12
C LYS A 14 6.24 -1.61 17.71
N THR A 15 7.25 -0.75 17.82
CA THR A 15 8.65 -1.10 17.53
C THR A 15 9.59 -0.45 18.53
N LYS A 16 10.73 -1.09 18.79
CA LYS A 16 11.77 -0.55 19.68
C LYS A 16 12.61 0.56 19.04
N ASP A 17 12.63 0.65 17.70
CA ASP A 17 13.42 1.61 16.93
C ASP A 17 12.54 2.37 15.92
N ILE A 18 12.62 3.70 15.94
CA ILE A 18 11.91 4.56 14.99
C ILE A 18 12.38 4.34 13.54
N TYR A 19 13.66 4.04 13.33
CA TYR A 19 14.20 3.80 11.99
C TYR A 19 13.66 2.48 11.42
N GLU A 20 13.47 1.47 12.27
CA GLU A 20 12.80 0.22 11.91
C GLU A 20 11.35 0.50 11.47
N THR A 21 10.60 1.29 12.24
CA THR A 21 9.26 1.76 11.83
C THR A 21 9.26 2.40 10.44
N VAL A 22 10.20 3.33 10.18
CA VAL A 22 10.28 4.01 8.88
C VAL A 22 10.54 3.04 7.74
N VAL A 23 11.42 2.05 7.95
CA VAL A 23 11.73 1.02 6.95
C VAL A 23 10.51 0.14 6.67
N ILE A 24 9.79 -0.30 7.70
CA ILE A 24 8.58 -1.13 7.57
C ILE A 24 7.52 -0.37 6.76
N ILE A 25 7.22 0.86 7.15
CA ILE A 25 6.22 1.70 6.45
C ILE A 25 6.63 1.95 5.00
N SER A 26 7.91 2.21 4.74
CA SER A 26 8.42 2.46 3.38
C SER A 26 8.33 1.22 2.48
N LYS A 27 8.67 0.04 3.03
CA LYS A 27 8.52 -1.24 2.33
C LYS A 27 7.06 -1.53 2.04
N ARG A 28 6.17 -1.34 3.02
CA ARG A 28 4.73 -1.56 2.84
C ARG A 28 4.12 -0.61 1.81
N ALA A 29 4.48 0.67 1.83
CA ALA A 29 4.04 1.63 0.83
C ALA A 29 4.49 1.24 -0.59
N SER A 30 5.69 0.65 -0.72
CA SER A 30 6.21 0.15 -2.00
C SER A 30 5.43 -1.07 -2.49
N GLN A 31 5.06 -1.99 -1.60
CA GLN A 31 4.20 -3.14 -1.93
C GLN A 31 2.83 -2.68 -2.45
N ILE A 32 2.17 -1.77 -1.73
CA ILE A 32 0.87 -1.21 -2.13
C ILE A 32 0.96 -0.53 -3.50
N LEU A 33 2.04 0.22 -3.77
CA LEU A 33 2.24 0.83 -5.08
C LEU A 33 2.44 -0.20 -6.18
N HIS A 34 3.19 -1.26 -5.90
CA HIS A 34 3.43 -2.35 -6.84
C HIS A 34 2.12 -3.08 -7.19
N ASP A 35 1.32 -3.43 -6.19
CA ASP A 35 0.03 -4.11 -6.38
C ASP A 35 -0.90 -3.29 -7.30
N ARG A 36 -1.01 -1.97 -7.04
CA ARG A 36 -1.77 -1.05 -7.88
C ARG A 36 -1.24 -0.94 -9.31
N LEU A 37 0.07 -1.09 -9.50
CA LEU A 37 0.68 -1.08 -10.82
C LEU A 37 0.35 -2.36 -11.58
N VAL A 38 0.41 -3.51 -10.92
CA VAL A 38 0.02 -4.81 -11.49
C VAL A 38 -1.46 -4.80 -11.86
N GLU A 39 -2.35 -4.35 -10.98
CA GLU A 39 -3.78 -4.20 -11.26
C GLU A 39 -4.03 -3.33 -12.50
N ARG A 40 -3.33 -2.19 -12.60
CA ARG A 40 -3.43 -1.32 -13.78
C ARG A 40 -2.95 -2.02 -15.04
N MET A 41 -1.82 -2.71 -15.00
CA MET A 41 -1.30 -3.45 -16.15
C MET A 41 -2.27 -4.55 -16.58
N VAL A 42 -2.86 -5.29 -15.64
CA VAL A 42 -3.87 -6.31 -15.94
C VAL A 42 -5.07 -5.67 -16.62
N TRP A 43 -5.60 -4.57 -16.08
CA TRP A 43 -6.73 -3.86 -16.66
C TRP A 43 -6.42 -3.34 -18.07
N GLU A 44 -5.24 -2.76 -18.30
CA GLU A 44 -4.82 -2.25 -19.61
C GLU A 44 -4.56 -3.35 -20.65
N ASN A 45 -4.08 -4.52 -20.23
CA ASN A 45 -3.86 -5.68 -21.10
C ASN A 45 -5.10 -6.55 -21.28
N THR A 46 -6.17 -6.28 -20.53
CA THR A 46 -7.45 -6.93 -20.78
C THR A 46 -8.04 -6.25 -22.02
N GLU A 47 -7.80 -6.86 -23.19
CA GLU A 47 -8.51 -6.49 -24.42
C GLU A 47 -10.00 -6.78 -24.21
N GLU A 48 -10.76 -5.75 -23.85
CA GLU A 48 -12.21 -5.79 -24.04
C GLU A 48 -12.45 -5.71 -25.56
N GLU A 49 -12.77 -6.85 -26.19
CA GLU A 49 -13.32 -6.90 -27.55
C GLU A 49 -14.68 -6.19 -27.54
N PHE A 50 -14.66 -4.86 -27.67
CA PHE A 50 -15.87 -4.07 -27.83
C PHE A 50 -16.38 -4.22 -29.27
N GLY A 51 -17.60 -4.72 -29.41
CA GLY A 51 -18.33 -4.66 -30.67
C GLY A 51 -18.57 -3.21 -31.12
N VAL A 52 -18.88 -3.01 -32.40
CA VAL A 52 -19.13 -1.67 -33.00
C VAL A 52 -20.29 -0.91 -32.31
N LEU A 53 -21.16 -1.63 -31.59
CA LEU A 53 -22.30 -1.09 -30.86
C LEU A 53 -22.10 -1.08 -29.34
N ASP A 54 -20.98 -1.59 -28.83
CA ASP A 54 -20.75 -1.62 -27.39
C ASP A 54 -20.41 -0.21 -26.90
N GLU A 55 -21.02 0.18 -25.79
CA GLU A 55 -20.70 1.43 -25.11
C GLU A 55 -19.31 1.29 -24.48
N ILE A 56 -18.39 2.18 -24.88
CA ILE A 56 -17.08 2.26 -24.24
C ILE A 56 -17.34 2.66 -22.78
N PRO A 57 -16.93 1.85 -21.78
CA PRO A 57 -17.13 2.20 -20.39
C PRO A 57 -16.43 3.53 -20.11
N GLU A 58 -17.16 4.49 -19.54
CA GLU A 58 -16.56 5.70 -19.02
C GLU A 58 -15.51 5.27 -17.99
N LYS A 59 -14.24 5.55 -18.30
CA LYS A 59 -13.13 5.36 -17.38
C LYS A 59 -13.34 6.38 -16.27
N ASP A 60 -14.04 5.96 -15.20
CA ASP A 60 -14.40 6.81 -14.07
C ASP A 60 -13.11 7.44 -13.53
N SER A 61 -12.90 8.70 -13.91
CA SER A 61 -11.58 9.30 -13.92
C SER A 61 -11.37 10.00 -12.59
N LEU A 62 -10.45 9.43 -11.82
CA LEU A 62 -10.10 9.74 -10.42
C LEU A 62 -11.00 9.04 -9.38
N VAL A 63 -10.83 7.72 -9.25
CA VAL A 63 -10.86 7.15 -7.90
C VAL A 63 -9.73 7.82 -7.11
N HIS A 64 -10.07 8.70 -6.18
CA HIS A 64 -9.12 9.33 -5.26
C HIS A 64 -8.56 8.29 -4.29
N LEU A 65 -7.66 7.44 -4.78
CA LEU A 65 -6.95 6.48 -3.94
C LEU A 65 -6.05 7.25 -2.98
N GLU A 66 -6.11 6.87 -1.70
CA GLU A 66 -5.16 7.38 -0.73
C GLU A 66 -3.73 7.05 -1.15
N LYS A 67 -2.79 7.93 -0.78
CA LYS A 67 -1.38 7.70 -1.08
C LYS A 67 -0.92 6.41 -0.41
N PRO A 68 -0.12 5.57 -1.08
CA PRO A 68 0.39 4.32 -0.49
C PRO A 68 1.05 4.50 0.87
N SER A 69 1.75 5.63 1.07
CA SER A 69 2.36 5.97 2.37
C SER A 69 1.34 6.29 3.46
N SER A 70 0.16 6.82 3.14
CA SER A 70 -0.90 7.06 4.13
C SER A 70 -1.54 5.75 4.57
N VAL A 71 -1.84 4.87 3.61
CA VAL A 71 -2.36 3.52 3.88
C VAL A 71 -1.36 2.70 4.72
N ALA A 72 -0.09 2.70 4.34
CA ALA A 72 0.94 1.95 5.08
C ALA A 72 1.11 2.43 6.54
N VAL A 73 0.98 3.74 6.79
CA VAL A 73 1.03 4.29 8.16
C VAL A 73 -0.17 3.82 8.96
N GLU A 74 -1.37 3.83 8.37
CA GLU A 74 -2.59 3.37 9.03
C GLU A 74 -2.54 1.88 9.38
N GLU A 75 -2.19 1.02 8.41
CA GLU A 75 -2.04 -0.42 8.62
C GLU A 75 -0.99 -0.72 9.72
N PHE A 76 0.12 0.01 9.74
CA PHE A 76 1.12 -0.11 10.79
C PHE A 76 0.57 0.27 12.17
N LEU A 77 -0.14 1.39 12.27
CA LEU A 77 -0.71 1.86 13.54
C LEU A 77 -1.82 0.94 14.06
N ASN A 78 -2.62 0.36 13.16
CA ASN A 78 -3.64 -0.62 13.52
C ASN A 78 -3.03 -1.95 13.96
N GLY A 79 -1.82 -2.29 13.47
CA GLY A 79 -1.18 -3.57 13.71
C GLY A 79 -1.63 -4.65 12.73
N ASP A 80 -2.05 -4.24 11.53
CA ASP A 80 -2.48 -5.13 10.45
C ASP A 80 -1.28 -5.74 9.70
N LEU A 81 -0.06 -5.31 10.04
CA LEU A 81 1.19 -5.74 9.43
C LEU A 81 1.93 -6.71 10.33
N SER A 82 2.44 -7.79 9.73
CA SER A 82 3.46 -8.66 10.32
C SER A 82 4.77 -8.42 9.60
N TRP A 83 5.86 -8.31 10.35
CA TRP A 83 7.21 -8.17 9.81
C TRP A 83 8.22 -8.91 10.69
N SER A 84 9.27 -9.38 10.05
CA SER A 84 10.40 -10.11 10.62
C SER A 84 11.68 -9.46 10.12
N LYS A 85 12.77 -9.58 10.89
CA LYS A 85 14.10 -9.33 10.32
C LYS A 85 14.52 -10.58 9.55
N PRO A 86 15.29 -10.42 8.46
CA PRO A 86 15.79 -11.57 7.73
C PRO A 86 16.65 -12.48 8.61
N GLU A 87 17.35 -11.92 9.61
CA GLU A 87 18.12 -12.68 10.60
C GLU A 87 17.23 -13.57 11.51
N ASP A 88 15.97 -13.20 11.72
CA ASP A 88 15.02 -14.00 12.53
C ASP A 88 14.41 -15.17 11.72
N GLU A 89 14.60 -15.22 10.40
CA GLU A 89 14.06 -16.25 9.50
C GLU A 89 15.03 -17.42 9.27
N GLU A 90 16.33 -17.26 9.56
CA GLU A 90 17.34 -18.32 9.33
C GLU A 90 17.34 -19.44 10.39
N ASP A 91 16.57 -19.28 11.48
CA ASP A 91 16.53 -20.22 12.61
C ASP A 91 15.29 -21.18 12.60
N VAL A 92 14.59 -21.35 11.46
CA VAL A 92 13.43 -22.26 11.31
C VAL A 92 13.61 -23.29 10.20
#